data_AF-A0A2E1UKD4-F1
#
_entry.id   AF-A0A2E1UKD4-F1
#
_cell.length_a   1.000
_cell.length_b   1.000
_cell.length_c   1.000
_cell.angle_alpha   90.00
_cell.angle_beta   90.00
_cell.angle_gamma   90.00
#
_symmetry.space_group_name_H-M   'P 1'
#
loop_
_entity.id
_entity.type
_entity.pdbx_description
1 polymer ?
#
loop_
_entity_poly.entity_id
_entity_poly.type
_entity_poly.pdbx_seq_one_letter_code
_entity_poly.pdbx_strand_id
1 'polypeptide(L)'
;MDLNNESAFLYHTSCPSCGSSDGNSVYDDGHTYCFVCNHFDSGELRDDSGKQTKTAMLKGTPVRLKKRGLSEETCRKYRIHKDGETLRMHYLTKTGQVCAAKIKTKDKDFWMEGNNTDHQLFGQNLFPDKGTRLTIYEGELDAASGWEAQPKWPHVSIPNGAKAAKKSLQRVLDLLQGYEEVVLFFDNDEAGRQAAQECAELLPPGKA
;
A
#
# COMPACT_ATOMS: atom_id res chain seq x y z
N MET A 1 -23.74 -29.72 -8.46
CA MET A 1 -23.96 -28.38 -9.01
C MET A 1 -22.70 -27.61 -8.75
N ASP A 2 -21.93 -27.46 -9.82
CA ASP A 2 -20.55 -27.00 -9.84
C ASP A 2 -20.44 -25.55 -9.38
N LEU A 3 -19.68 -25.33 -8.30
CA LEU A 3 -19.20 -24.02 -7.91
C LEU A 3 -17.98 -23.74 -8.79
N ASN A 4 -18.16 -22.91 -9.82
CA ASN A 4 -17.05 -22.31 -10.56
C ASN A 4 -16.17 -21.56 -9.55
N ASN A 5 -15.06 -22.18 -9.16
CA ASN A 5 -14.03 -21.56 -8.35
C ASN A 5 -13.15 -20.74 -9.30
N GLU A 6 -13.66 -19.57 -9.72
CA GLU A 6 -12.88 -18.61 -10.50
C GLU A 6 -11.90 -17.91 -9.56
N SER A 7 -10.64 -18.33 -9.60
CA SER A 7 -9.56 -17.61 -8.92
C SER A 7 -9.13 -16.39 -9.72
N ALA A 8 -8.88 -15.29 -9.00
CA ALA A 8 -8.54 -14.01 -9.60
C ALA A 8 -7.03 -13.93 -9.85
N PHE A 9 -6.66 -13.49 -11.05
CA PHE A 9 -5.28 -13.19 -11.39
C PHE A 9 -4.72 -12.07 -10.51
N LEU A 10 -3.52 -12.27 -9.97
CA LEU A 10 -2.80 -11.29 -9.16
C LEU A 10 -1.73 -10.56 -9.98
N TYR A 11 -0.74 -11.29 -10.52
CA TYR A 11 0.37 -10.72 -11.28
C TYR A 11 1.15 -11.78 -12.06
N HIS A 12 1.96 -11.32 -13.02
CA HIS A 12 2.96 -12.13 -13.72
C HIS A 12 4.31 -12.13 -12.98
N THR A 13 5.01 -13.25 -13.03
CA THR A 13 6.32 -13.47 -12.42
C THR A 13 7.17 -14.41 -13.29
N SER A 14 8.43 -14.60 -12.90
CA SER A 14 9.33 -15.53 -13.57
C SER A 14 8.87 -16.98 -13.37
N CYS A 15 8.99 -17.81 -14.40
CA CYS A 15 8.72 -19.24 -14.32
C CYS A 15 9.98 -19.99 -13.88
N PRO A 16 9.97 -20.70 -12.74
CA PRO A 16 11.12 -21.50 -12.31
C PRO A 16 11.33 -22.75 -13.18
N SER A 17 10.30 -23.23 -13.89
CA SER A 17 10.41 -24.43 -14.73
C SER A 17 11.09 -24.17 -16.07
N CYS A 18 10.84 -23.04 -16.72
CA CYS A 18 11.38 -22.74 -18.06
C CYS A 18 12.27 -21.49 -18.12
N GLY A 19 12.40 -20.74 -17.02
CA GLY A 19 13.26 -19.55 -16.95
C GLY A 19 12.68 -18.29 -17.62
N SER A 20 11.43 -18.33 -18.09
CA SER A 20 10.73 -17.14 -18.58
C SER A 20 10.67 -16.06 -17.50
N SER A 21 10.87 -14.79 -17.85
CA SER A 21 10.86 -13.66 -16.92
C SER A 21 9.48 -13.28 -16.40
N ASP A 22 8.43 -13.52 -17.20
CA ASP A 22 7.08 -12.99 -16.99
C ASP A 22 5.97 -13.95 -17.46
N GLY A 23 6.34 -15.13 -17.94
CA GLY A 23 5.39 -16.11 -18.45
C GLY A 23 4.57 -16.82 -17.36
N ASN A 24 4.89 -16.67 -16.07
CA ASN A 24 4.20 -17.34 -14.98
C ASN A 24 3.15 -16.42 -14.33
N SER A 25 1.92 -16.90 -14.18
CA SER A 25 0.81 -16.14 -13.60
C SER A 25 0.50 -16.65 -12.20
N VAL A 26 0.31 -15.73 -11.26
CA VAL A 26 -0.03 -16.04 -9.87
C VAL A 26 -1.49 -15.65 -9.61
N TYR A 27 -2.24 -16.53 -8.95
CA TYR A 27 -3.65 -16.34 -8.64
C TYR A 27 -3.89 -16.25 -7.12
N ASP A 28 -5.07 -15.78 -6.73
CA ASP A 28 -5.44 -15.49 -5.34
C ASP A 28 -5.70 -16.71 -4.46
N ASP A 29 -6.02 -17.86 -5.05
CA ASP A 29 -6.09 -19.16 -4.40
C ASP A 29 -4.70 -19.81 -4.19
N GLY A 30 -3.63 -19.14 -4.62
CA GLY A 30 -2.24 -19.57 -4.46
C GLY A 30 -1.71 -20.48 -5.56
N HIS A 31 -2.51 -20.87 -6.54
CA HIS A 31 -2.02 -21.64 -7.68
C HIS A 31 -1.22 -20.74 -8.65
N THR A 32 -0.39 -21.37 -9.48
CA THR A 32 0.31 -20.67 -10.58
C THR A 32 0.19 -21.41 -11.89
N TYR A 33 0.17 -20.65 -12.99
CA TYR A 33 0.15 -21.20 -14.34
C TYR A 33 1.09 -20.44 -15.27
N CYS A 34 2.01 -21.15 -15.92
CA CYS A 34 2.92 -20.58 -16.89
C CYS A 34 2.43 -20.74 -18.32
N PHE A 35 2.16 -19.63 -19.01
CA PHE A 35 1.70 -19.61 -20.40
C PHE A 35 2.80 -19.91 -21.43
N VAL A 36 4.07 -20.02 -21.01
CA VAL A 36 5.20 -20.34 -21.88
C VAL A 36 5.45 -21.86 -21.95
N CYS A 37 5.45 -22.55 -20.81
CA CYS A 37 5.70 -23.99 -20.74
C CYS A 37 4.49 -24.83 -20.29
N ASN A 38 3.33 -24.20 -20.08
CA ASN A 38 2.11 -24.83 -19.55
C ASN A 38 2.31 -25.52 -18.19
N HIS A 39 3.30 -25.09 -17.41
CA HIS A 39 3.52 -25.61 -16.06
C HIS A 39 2.46 -25.07 -15.11
N PHE A 40 1.76 -25.97 -14.43
CA PHE A 40 0.73 -25.68 -13.43
C PHE A 40 1.19 -26.16 -12.06
N ASP A 41 1.10 -25.30 -11.06
CA ASP A 41 1.33 -25.63 -9.65
C ASP A 41 0.02 -25.37 -8.89
N SER A 42 -0.55 -26.43 -8.30
CA SER A 42 -1.86 -26.42 -7.65
C SER A 42 -1.91 -25.68 -6.32
N GLY A 43 -0.77 -25.18 -5.83
CA GLY A 43 -0.73 -24.37 -4.60
C GLY A 43 -1.09 -25.16 -3.34
N GLU A 44 -0.99 -26.49 -3.32
CA GLU A 44 -1.30 -27.27 -2.12
C GLU A 44 -0.44 -26.81 -0.94
N LEU A 45 -1.13 -26.52 0.17
CA LEU A 45 -0.56 -26.15 1.46
C LEU A 45 0.32 -27.30 1.97
N ARG A 46 1.60 -27.28 1.57
CA ARG A 46 2.61 -28.08 2.25
C ARG A 46 2.71 -27.58 3.69
N ASP A 47 2.38 -28.49 4.59
CA ASP A 47 2.60 -28.42 6.03
C ASP A 47 4.10 -28.26 6.29
N ASP A 48 4.57 -27.03 6.18
CA ASP A 48 5.98 -26.65 6.33
C ASP A 48 6.12 -25.93 7.66
N SER A 49 6.29 -26.76 8.69
CA SER A 49 6.88 -26.39 9.97
C SER A 49 8.27 -25.77 9.75
N GLY A 50 8.30 -24.49 9.37
CA GLY A 50 9.56 -23.78 9.14
C GLY A 50 9.59 -22.68 8.09
N LYS A 51 8.47 -22.26 7.48
CA LYS A 51 8.47 -21.01 6.70
C LYS A 51 8.53 -19.83 7.66
N GLN A 52 9.75 -19.38 7.96
CA GLN A 52 9.98 -17.99 8.36
C GLN A 52 9.25 -17.11 7.36
N THR A 53 8.11 -16.55 7.76
CA THR A 53 7.61 -15.33 7.16
C THR A 53 8.79 -14.39 7.17
N LYS A 54 9.34 -14.03 6.00
CA LYS A 54 10.33 -12.95 5.91
C LYS A 54 9.62 -11.72 6.42
N THR A 55 9.73 -11.47 7.71
CA THR A 55 9.17 -10.31 8.38
C THR A 55 9.81 -9.13 7.65
N ALA A 56 9.00 -8.24 7.07
CA ALA A 56 9.55 -7.00 6.56
C ALA A 56 10.17 -6.29 7.75
N MET A 57 11.50 -6.32 7.85
CA MET A 57 12.19 -5.72 8.97
C MET A 57 12.15 -4.21 8.81
N LEU A 58 11.93 -3.50 9.91
CA LEU A 58 12.15 -2.06 9.95
C LEU A 58 13.62 -1.80 9.62
N LYS A 59 13.90 -1.12 8.51
CA LYS A 59 15.26 -0.80 8.05
C LYS A 59 15.49 0.70 7.99
N GLY A 60 16.76 1.09 8.03
CA GLY A 60 17.17 2.49 8.04
C GLY A 60 16.79 3.21 9.33
N THR A 61 16.97 4.52 9.34
CA THR A 61 16.68 5.40 10.48
C THR A 61 15.87 6.62 10.06
N PRO A 62 14.97 7.15 10.91
CA PRO A 62 14.30 8.40 10.61
C PRO A 62 15.32 9.53 10.62
N VAL A 63 15.26 10.40 9.61
CA VAL A 63 16.13 11.58 9.49
C VAL A 63 15.32 12.76 8.98
N ARG A 64 15.73 13.98 9.31
CA ARG A 64 15.11 15.20 8.75
C ARG A 64 15.26 15.27 7.23
N LEU A 65 14.16 15.45 6.50
CA LEU A 65 14.16 15.62 5.04
C LEU A 65 14.05 17.11 4.66
N LYS A 66 15.18 17.84 4.70
CA LYS A 66 15.23 19.30 4.51
C LYS A 66 14.54 19.80 3.23
N LYS A 67 14.75 19.13 2.08
CA LYS A 67 14.15 19.52 0.79
C LYS A 67 12.62 19.33 0.73
N ARG A 68 12.05 18.61 1.70
CA ARG A 68 10.61 18.35 1.83
C ARG A 68 9.99 19.07 3.01
N GLY A 69 10.78 19.81 3.80
CA GLY A 69 10.29 20.46 5.01
C GLY A 69 9.92 19.51 6.16
N LEU A 70 10.17 18.20 6.05
CA LEU A 70 9.78 17.23 7.07
C LEU A 70 10.81 17.14 8.20
N SER A 71 10.33 17.24 9.44
CA SER A 71 11.13 17.02 10.65
C SER A 71 11.51 15.54 10.82
N GLU A 72 12.56 15.27 11.60
CA GLU A 72 12.90 13.88 11.97
C GLU A 72 11.78 13.24 12.79
N GLU A 73 11.09 14.02 13.63
CA GLU A 73 9.96 13.56 14.45
C GLU A 73 8.81 13.06 13.58
N THR A 74 8.42 13.82 12.55
CA THR A 74 7.39 13.38 11.59
C THR A 74 7.85 12.15 10.82
N CYS A 75 9.09 12.11 10.34
CA CYS A 75 9.63 10.92 9.69
C CYS A 75 9.62 9.69 10.63
N ARG A 76 9.93 9.88 11.91
CA ARG A 76 9.86 8.83 12.94
C ARG A 76 8.43 8.36 13.19
N LYS A 77 7.47 9.29 13.28
CA LYS A 77 6.04 8.99 13.45
C LYS A 77 5.51 8.13 12.30
N TYR A 78 5.80 8.53 11.07
CA TYR A 78 5.36 7.82 9.85
C TYR A 78 6.26 6.66 9.42
N ARG A 79 7.30 6.32 10.19
CA ARG A 79 8.29 5.27 9.83
C ARG A 79 8.89 5.48 8.42
N ILE A 80 9.13 6.74 8.08
CA ILE A 80 9.85 7.16 6.87
C ILE A 80 11.33 7.20 7.23
N HIS A 81 12.07 6.22 6.77
CA HIS A 81 13.47 6.03 7.14
C HIS A 81 14.39 6.24 5.94
N LYS A 82 15.59 6.76 6.19
CA LYS A 82 16.69 6.72 5.25
C LYS A 82 17.50 5.45 5.47
N ASP A 83 17.74 4.72 4.39
CA ASP A 83 18.55 3.51 4.35
C ASP A 83 19.55 3.62 3.19
N GLY A 84 20.80 3.93 3.53
CA GLY A 84 21.82 4.33 2.55
C GLY A 84 21.35 5.51 1.70
N GLU A 85 21.27 5.30 0.39
CA GLU A 85 20.84 6.30 -0.59
C GLU A 85 19.34 6.28 -0.90
N THR A 86 18.59 5.41 -0.22
CA THR A 86 17.14 5.23 -0.44
C THR A 86 16.33 5.79 0.73
N LEU A 87 15.06 6.10 0.44
CA LEU A 87 14.03 6.31 1.46
C LEU A 87 13.09 5.11 1.49
N ARG A 88 12.71 4.70 2.70
CA ARG A 88 11.83 3.56 2.98
C ARG A 88 10.61 4.04 3.75
N MET A 89 9.42 3.91 3.17
CA MET A 89 8.14 4.25 3.79
C MET A 89 7.48 2.94 4.22
N HIS A 90 7.52 2.64 5.53
CA HIS A 90 7.10 1.35 6.05
C HIS A 90 5.59 1.28 6.25
N TYR A 91 4.99 0.18 5.80
CA TYR A 91 3.59 -0.18 6.00
C TYR A 91 3.48 -1.16 7.17
N LEU A 92 2.44 -0.98 7.97
CA LEU A 92 2.19 -1.77 9.16
C LEU A 92 0.88 -2.57 9.03
N THR A 93 0.84 -3.73 9.66
CA THR A 93 -0.37 -4.54 9.88
C THR A 93 -1.29 -3.88 10.90
N LYS A 94 -2.50 -4.42 11.07
CA LYS A 94 -3.48 -3.92 12.06
C LYS A 94 -2.98 -4.09 13.49
N THR A 95 -2.08 -5.05 13.68
CA THR A 95 -1.39 -5.32 14.95
C THR A 95 -0.14 -4.46 15.15
N GLY A 96 0.19 -3.56 14.20
CA GLY A 96 1.33 -2.65 14.30
C GLY A 96 2.68 -3.25 13.93
N GLN A 97 2.71 -4.41 13.27
CA GLN A 97 3.93 -5.05 12.79
C GLN A 97 4.28 -4.55 11.39
N VAL A 98 5.56 -4.35 11.08
CA VAL A 98 5.98 -3.95 9.72
C VAL A 98 5.76 -5.12 8.75
N CYS A 99 5.00 -4.89 7.68
CA CYS A 99 4.67 -5.92 6.68
C CYS A 99 5.21 -5.61 5.27
N ALA A 100 5.42 -4.33 4.96
CA ALA A 100 6.03 -3.91 3.72
C ALA A 100 6.78 -2.58 3.88
N ALA A 101 7.58 -2.23 2.88
CA ALA A 101 8.10 -0.89 2.71
C ALA A 101 8.03 -0.51 1.23
N LYS A 102 7.63 0.73 0.95
CA LYS A 102 7.84 1.34 -0.36
C LYS A 102 9.19 2.02 -0.35
N ILE A 103 10.04 1.65 -1.29
CA ILE A 103 11.39 2.19 -1.41
C ILE A 103 11.37 3.23 -2.52
N LYS A 104 12.10 4.31 -2.30
CA LYS A 104 12.29 5.41 -3.24
C LYS A 104 13.77 5.74 -3.38
N THR A 105 14.26 5.82 -4.61
CA THR A 105 15.62 6.31 -4.92
C THR A 105 15.63 7.82 -5.13
N LYS A 106 16.84 8.40 -5.22
CA LYS A 106 17.01 9.82 -5.61
C LYS A 106 16.49 10.09 -7.02
N ASP A 107 16.61 9.13 -7.91
CA ASP A 107 16.17 9.19 -9.31
C ASP A 107 14.66 8.99 -9.47
N LYS A 108 13.94 8.85 -8.34
CA LYS A 108 12.49 8.63 -8.27
C LYS A 108 12.04 7.30 -8.86
N ASP A 109 12.87 6.27 -8.74
CA ASP A 109 12.42 4.89 -8.90
C ASP A 109 11.71 4.44 -7.63
N PHE A 110 10.68 3.61 -7.81
CA PHE A 110 9.87 3.10 -6.71
C PHE A 110 9.68 1.58 -6.84
N TRP A 111 9.76 0.88 -5.71
CA TRP A 111 9.36 -0.53 -5.62
C TRP A 111 8.86 -0.86 -4.21
N MET A 112 8.17 -1.99 -4.08
CA MET A 112 7.72 -2.52 -2.80
C MET A 112 8.64 -3.67 -2.36
N GLU A 113 9.08 -3.67 -1.11
CA GLU A 113 9.60 -4.84 -0.42
C GLU A 113 8.57 -5.35 0.58
N GLY A 114 8.35 -6.67 0.64
CA GLY A 114 7.28 -7.26 1.45
C GLY A 114 5.91 -7.10 0.81
N ASN A 115 4.86 -7.38 1.59
CA ASN A 115 3.48 -7.29 1.11
C ASN A 115 2.60 -6.58 2.15
N ASN A 116 1.76 -5.65 1.68
CA ASN A 116 0.75 -5.00 2.51
C ASN A 116 -0.45 -5.96 2.67
N THR A 117 -0.25 -6.99 3.49
CA THR A 117 -1.19 -8.12 3.69
C THR A 117 -2.57 -7.68 4.16
N ASP A 118 -2.62 -6.63 4.98
CA ASP A 118 -3.85 -6.12 5.57
C ASP A 118 -4.47 -4.99 4.72
N HIS A 119 -3.86 -4.68 3.58
CA HIS A 119 -4.29 -3.66 2.64
C HIS A 119 -4.51 -2.27 3.25
N GLN A 120 -3.73 -1.92 4.27
CA GLN A 120 -3.85 -0.64 4.95
C GLN A 120 -3.38 0.53 4.10
N LEU A 121 -3.92 1.70 4.39
CA LEU A 121 -3.34 2.97 3.95
C LEU A 121 -2.03 3.23 4.71
N PHE A 122 -1.11 3.95 4.08
CA PHE A 122 0.10 4.38 4.75
C PHE A 122 -0.25 5.32 5.92
N GLY A 123 0.27 5.03 7.10
CA GLY A 123 0.00 5.81 8.31
C GLY A 123 -1.36 5.53 8.97
N GLN A 124 -2.19 4.62 8.44
CA GLN A 124 -3.50 4.28 9.03
C GLN A 124 -3.38 3.87 10.51
N ASN A 125 -2.39 3.03 10.83
CA ASN A 125 -2.09 2.56 12.18
C ASN A 125 -1.73 3.67 13.20
N LEU A 126 -1.55 4.92 12.76
CA LEU A 126 -1.19 6.06 13.62
C LEU A 126 -2.41 6.78 14.20
N PHE A 127 -3.59 6.49 13.67
CA PHE A 127 -4.81 7.25 13.94
C PHE A 127 -5.96 6.32 14.35
N PRO A 128 -6.98 6.84 15.06
CA PRO A 128 -8.18 6.07 15.36
C PRO A 128 -8.92 5.64 14.10
N ASP A 129 -9.71 4.57 14.17
CA ASP A 129 -10.55 4.13 13.04
C ASP A 129 -11.83 4.98 12.85
N LYS A 130 -12.06 5.99 13.70
CA LYS A 130 -13.21 6.89 13.63
C LYS A 130 -12.85 8.31 14.06
N GLY A 131 -13.53 9.32 13.51
CA GLY A 131 -13.31 10.71 13.85
C GLY A 131 -14.07 11.71 12.98
N THR A 132 -13.79 12.99 13.12
CA THR A 132 -14.49 14.04 12.37
C THR A 132 -13.98 14.17 10.93
N ARG A 133 -12.67 14.02 10.71
CA ARG A 133 -12.06 14.19 9.39
C ARG A 133 -10.89 13.23 9.18
N LEU A 134 -10.83 12.60 8.01
CA LEU A 134 -9.68 11.84 7.52
C LEU A 134 -9.19 12.49 6.22
N THR A 135 -7.89 12.79 6.11
CA THR A 135 -7.30 13.30 4.87
C THR A 135 -6.44 12.22 4.21
N ILE A 136 -6.74 11.92 2.95
CA ILE A 136 -6.10 10.87 2.16
C ILE A 136 -5.34 11.51 1.01
N TYR A 137 -4.03 11.28 0.98
CA TYR A 137 -3.11 11.78 -0.04
C TYR A 137 -2.80 10.71 -1.09
N GLU A 138 -2.30 11.13 -2.24
CA GLU A 138 -1.79 10.21 -3.27
C GLU A 138 -0.47 9.54 -2.83
N GLY A 139 0.43 10.29 -2.20
CA GLY A 139 1.78 9.85 -1.83
C GLY A 139 2.08 9.88 -0.34
N GLU A 140 3.00 9.02 0.09
CA GLU A 140 3.39 8.84 1.49
C GLU A 140 4.08 10.08 2.09
N LEU A 141 4.89 10.77 1.28
CA LEU A 141 5.54 12.01 1.70
C LEU A 141 4.54 13.16 1.85
N ASP A 142 3.45 13.14 1.10
CA ASP A 142 2.43 14.18 1.13
C ASP A 142 1.54 14.02 2.38
N ALA A 143 1.22 12.78 2.77
CA ALA A 143 0.58 12.49 4.07
C ALA A 143 1.43 12.97 5.26
N ALA A 144 2.74 12.70 5.23
CA ALA A 144 3.65 13.20 6.24
C ALA A 144 3.74 14.74 6.23
N SER A 145 3.66 15.37 5.06
CA SER A 145 3.66 16.83 4.93
C SER A 145 2.36 17.45 5.45
N GLY A 146 1.22 16.79 5.21
CA GLY A 146 -0.07 17.15 5.79
C GLY A 146 -0.03 17.15 7.31
N TRP A 147 0.60 16.13 7.91
CA TRP A 147 0.81 16.08 9.36
C TRP A 147 1.73 17.20 9.87
N GLU A 148 2.86 17.46 9.19
CA GLU A 148 3.78 18.55 9.56
C GLU A 148 3.06 19.91 9.56
N ALA A 149 2.14 20.13 8.62
CA ALA A 149 1.38 21.37 8.50
C ALA A 149 0.17 21.45 9.45
N GLN A 150 -0.51 20.33 9.69
CA GLN A 150 -1.73 20.26 10.51
C GLN A 150 -1.80 18.95 11.31
N PRO A 151 -1.13 18.86 12.47
CA PRO A 151 -1.03 17.63 13.25
C PRO A 151 -2.32 17.27 14.02
N LYS A 152 -3.41 18.02 13.87
CA LYS A 152 -4.68 17.73 14.56
C LYS A 152 -5.55 16.70 13.84
N TRP A 153 -5.29 16.45 12.56
CA TRP A 153 -6.09 15.54 11.74
C TRP A 153 -5.31 14.28 11.37
N PRO A 154 -6.01 13.15 11.21
CA PRO A 154 -5.49 11.96 10.55
C PRO A 154 -5.09 12.23 9.09
N HIS A 155 -3.82 11.99 8.77
CA HIS A 155 -3.27 12.10 7.41
C HIS A 155 -2.68 10.76 6.98
N VAL A 156 -3.24 10.17 5.94
CA VAL A 156 -2.86 8.85 5.40
C VAL A 156 -2.65 8.95 3.89
N SER A 157 -2.03 7.95 3.25
CA SER A 157 -1.96 7.90 1.78
C SER A 157 -2.32 6.54 1.20
N ILE A 158 -2.74 6.54 -0.06
CA ILE A 158 -2.91 5.32 -0.84
C ILE A 158 -1.55 4.69 -1.17
N PRO A 159 -1.47 3.35 -1.31
CA PRO A 159 -0.19 2.67 -1.53
C PRO A 159 0.32 2.74 -2.97
N ASN A 160 -0.59 2.70 -3.94
CA ASN A 160 -0.28 2.37 -5.33
C ASN A 160 -0.63 3.50 -6.33
N GLY A 161 -0.69 4.75 -5.85
CA GLY A 161 -0.94 5.94 -6.67
C GLY A 161 -2.35 6.01 -7.29
N ALA A 162 -2.62 7.08 -8.03
CA ALA A 162 -3.94 7.44 -8.54
C ALA A 162 -4.68 6.28 -9.26
N LYS A 163 -4.00 5.55 -10.15
CA LYS A 163 -4.61 4.45 -10.94
C LYS A 163 -5.20 3.32 -10.10
N ALA A 164 -4.67 3.09 -8.90
CA ALA A 164 -5.12 2.03 -7.99
C ALA A 164 -5.84 2.59 -6.77
N ALA A 165 -6.16 3.90 -6.75
CA ALA A 165 -6.77 4.59 -5.62
C ALA A 165 -8.13 3.98 -5.25
N LYS A 166 -9.06 3.85 -6.21
CA LYS A 166 -10.40 3.29 -5.98
C LYS A 166 -10.35 1.89 -5.38
N LYS A 167 -9.53 1.00 -5.96
CA LYS A 167 -9.31 -0.36 -5.45
C LYS A 167 -8.71 -0.37 -4.03
N SER A 168 -7.82 0.57 -3.74
CA SER A 168 -7.21 0.69 -2.41
C SER A 168 -8.24 1.15 -1.37
N LEU A 169 -9.06 2.15 -1.70
CA LEU A 169 -10.09 2.68 -0.81
C LEU A 169 -11.26 1.71 -0.59
N GLN A 170 -11.63 0.92 -1.60
CA GLN A 170 -12.62 -0.17 -1.45
C GLN A 170 -12.24 -1.17 -0.36
N ARG A 171 -10.95 -1.43 -0.15
CA ARG A 171 -10.45 -2.38 0.86
C ARG A 171 -10.47 -1.83 2.29
N VAL A 172 -10.65 -0.52 2.44
CA VAL A 172 -10.68 0.18 3.73
C VAL A 172 -11.99 0.96 3.92
N LEU A 173 -13.09 0.54 3.29
CA LEU A 173 -14.39 1.20 3.42
C LEU A 173 -14.84 1.35 4.87
N ASP A 174 -14.58 0.35 5.71
CA ASP A 174 -14.90 0.42 7.16
C ASP A 174 -14.23 1.61 7.84
N LEU A 175 -12.96 1.88 7.50
CA LEU A 175 -12.24 3.06 7.98
C LEU A 175 -12.92 4.32 7.48
N LEU A 176 -13.20 4.42 6.17
CA LEU A 176 -13.80 5.62 5.58
C LEU A 176 -15.19 5.91 6.17
N GLN A 177 -15.95 4.85 6.47
CA GLN A 177 -17.26 4.96 7.09
C GLN A 177 -17.18 5.46 8.54
N GLY A 178 -16.10 5.14 9.26
CA GLY A 178 -15.86 5.60 10.64
C GLY A 178 -15.62 7.11 10.78
N TYR A 179 -15.31 7.81 9.70
CA TYR A 179 -15.11 9.26 9.72
C TYR A 179 -16.36 10.04 9.29
N GLU A 180 -16.57 11.26 9.78
CA GLU A 180 -17.69 12.12 9.32
C GLU A 180 -17.41 12.71 7.93
N GLU A 181 -16.17 13.11 7.68
CA GLU A 181 -15.68 13.70 6.42
C GLU A 181 -14.38 13.01 5.96
N VAL A 182 -14.26 12.75 4.66
CA VAL A 182 -13.07 12.18 4.03
C VAL A 182 -12.58 13.13 2.94
N VAL A 183 -11.45 13.78 3.19
CA VAL A 183 -10.82 14.71 2.23
C VAL A 183 -9.88 13.93 1.31
N LEU A 184 -10.20 13.89 0.01
CA LEU A 184 -9.36 13.28 -1.02
C LEU A 184 -8.39 14.33 -1.59
N PHE A 185 -7.17 14.37 -1.04
CA PHE A 185 -6.13 15.36 -1.36
C PHE A 185 -5.09 14.78 -2.32
N PHE A 186 -5.52 14.45 -3.54
CA PHE A 186 -4.65 13.89 -4.59
C PHE A 186 -3.96 14.99 -5.40
N ASP A 187 -3.04 14.59 -6.29
CA ASP A 187 -2.29 15.54 -7.11
C ASP A 187 -3.24 16.36 -7.99
N ASN A 188 -2.94 17.66 -8.15
CA ASN A 188 -3.76 18.58 -8.93
C ASN A 188 -3.47 18.49 -10.45
N ASP A 189 -3.24 17.28 -10.94
CA ASP A 189 -3.12 16.97 -12.35
C ASP A 189 -4.36 16.19 -12.85
N GLU A 190 -4.38 15.83 -14.13
CA GLU A 190 -5.52 15.14 -14.72
C GLU A 190 -5.78 13.78 -14.07
N ALA A 191 -4.72 13.01 -13.79
CA ALA A 191 -4.83 11.68 -13.22
C ALA A 191 -5.30 11.73 -11.76
N GLY A 192 -4.75 12.65 -10.96
CA GLY A 192 -5.13 12.85 -9.57
C GLY A 192 -6.57 13.36 -9.41
N ARG A 193 -7.00 14.32 -10.25
CA ARG A 193 -8.40 14.80 -10.25
C ARG A 193 -9.39 13.69 -10.62
N GLN A 194 -9.08 12.90 -11.65
CA GLN A 194 -9.92 11.79 -12.05
C GLN A 194 -10.02 10.73 -10.94
N ALA A 195 -8.87 10.34 -10.36
CA ALA A 195 -8.85 9.37 -9.28
C ALA A 195 -9.61 9.86 -8.04
N ALA A 196 -9.53 11.14 -7.69
CA ALA A 196 -10.27 11.72 -6.57
C ALA A 196 -11.78 11.65 -6.82
N GLN A 197 -12.24 11.98 -8.04
CA GLN A 197 -13.65 11.87 -8.41
C GLN A 197 -14.15 10.42 -8.35
N GLU A 198 -13.41 9.49 -8.92
CA GLU A 198 -13.74 8.06 -8.90
C GLU A 198 -13.75 7.46 -7.48
N CYS A 199 -12.90 7.97 -6.60
CA CYS A 199 -12.85 7.59 -5.19
C CYS A 199 -14.02 8.19 -4.39
N ALA A 200 -14.45 9.41 -4.70
CA ALA A 200 -15.58 10.07 -4.04
C ALA A 200 -16.89 9.29 -4.24
N GLU A 201 -17.05 8.61 -5.38
CA GLU A 201 -18.21 7.73 -5.65
C GLU A 201 -18.35 6.56 -4.67
N LEU A 202 -17.28 6.20 -3.94
CA LEU A 202 -17.32 5.15 -2.92
C LEU A 202 -18.00 5.62 -1.62
N LEU A 203 -18.19 6.93 -1.47
CA LEU A 203 -18.63 7.57 -0.23
C LEU A 203 -20.07 8.08 -0.38
N PRO A 204 -20.87 8.08 0.71
CA PRO A 204 -22.17 8.73 0.71
C PRO A 204 -22.09 10.21 0.28
N PRO A 205 -23.13 10.75 -0.40
CA PRO A 205 -23.16 12.16 -0.78
C PRO A 205 -22.90 13.09 0.41
N GLY A 206 -22.03 14.08 0.22
CA GLY A 206 -21.67 15.06 1.26
C GLY A 206 -20.59 14.61 2.25
N LYS A 207 -20.03 13.40 2.08
CA LYS A 207 -18.93 12.88 2.90
C LYS A 207 -17.54 13.17 2.33
N ALA A 208 -17.44 13.43 1.02
CA ALA A 208 -16.21 13.70 0.28
C ALA A 208 -16.22 15.11 -0.32
#